data_AF-A0A0Q7QGE4-F1
#
_entry.id   AF-A0A0Q7QGE4-F1
#
_cell.length_a   1.000
_cell.length_b   1.000
_cell.length_c   1.000
_cell.angle_alpha   90.00
_cell.angle_beta   90.00
_cell.angle_gamma   90.00
#
_symmetry.space_group_name_H-M   'P 1'
#
loop_
_entity.id
_entity.type
_entity.pdbx_description
1 polymer ?
#
loop_
_entity_poly.entity_id
_entity_poly.type
_entity_poly.pdbx_seq_one_letter_code
_entity_poly.pdbx_strand_id
1 'polypeptide(L)'
;MPGLLEPPNFIGTFDAFFHRYVLTPFIMRAGGKAPTYLTSWDDLPHSQRIVRPKSGGAGVPLSRFERQEGGTWTVNELRLPRAERFAWGELSDWGRKDINDVGSARIKALHDAHIYDTNEARRRALTVLMVEDNNCLKRLVTRFQEVIVDEFQDCDDIEYKLLACLKDAGIHVVMVADPDQAIYEFRQSSTGLYEKFRRDLEPDEVASLTTCFRSTPAICSLVTSLRSVGSSAIVPDTDHSGGPEVIHVVVGSKLKAGHAALGIARQHGITGAETRVIAHRRADARALIRAGKQAPGGVSQMEDLLSALAELRSGADSRGRLAATRRVEALILSQFAWDAEVAAEPKGSYKSKGNLVARADQLAALKIEPEQLRVEVARLLQDSLTWADAKKCKASVRAIYEGFAAACHIDLQPDVGRRLLIPPKVWEFWQSRTEGMLVGSEVEGVRWGHVHGVKGEEFDAVVLHIPSRPGAASHVLDDWEHQESSEQRRVMYVGASRARKLLVLVVPPGLRTQIERILTNSNVPYALTVAN
;
A
#
# COMPACT_ATOMS: atom_id res chain seq x y z
N MET A 1 1.18 -17.89 26.48
CA MET A 1 -0.11 -18.10 25.78
C MET A 1 0.05 -19.08 24.60
N PRO A 2 0.00 -20.40 24.81
CA PRO A 2 0.00 -21.36 23.68
C PRO A 2 -1.41 -21.85 23.27
N GLY A 3 -2.38 -21.95 24.20
CA GLY A 3 -3.67 -22.60 23.94
C GLY A 3 -4.75 -21.79 23.21
N LEU A 4 -4.62 -20.46 23.12
CA LEU A 4 -5.59 -19.60 22.40
C LEU A 4 -5.54 -19.77 20.87
N LEU A 5 -4.42 -20.29 20.35
CA LEU A 5 -4.22 -20.58 18.93
C LEU A 5 -4.64 -22.01 18.56
N GLU A 6 -4.98 -22.84 19.54
CA GLU A 6 -5.35 -24.22 19.31
C GLU A 6 -6.86 -24.35 19.01
N PRO A 7 -7.25 -25.32 18.16
CA PRO A 7 -8.65 -25.68 17.98
C PRO A 7 -9.34 -25.93 19.34
N PRO A 8 -10.58 -25.46 19.54
CA PRO A 8 -11.54 -25.04 18.50
C PRO A 8 -11.48 -23.55 18.11
N ASN A 9 -10.55 -22.77 18.66
CA ASN A 9 -10.44 -21.33 18.44
C ASN A 9 -10.06 -20.97 17.00
N PHE A 10 -10.36 -19.74 16.59
CA PHE A 10 -10.00 -19.21 15.29
C PHE A 10 -9.27 -17.87 15.46
N ILE A 11 -8.09 -17.77 14.86
CA ILE A 11 -7.34 -16.52 14.73
C ILE A 11 -7.03 -16.34 13.24
N GLY A 12 -7.41 -15.20 12.69
CA GLY A 12 -7.29 -14.90 11.27
C GLY A 12 -7.90 -13.55 10.92
N THR A 13 -8.00 -13.24 9.64
CA THR A 13 -8.63 -11.99 9.18
C THR A 13 -10.16 -12.08 9.27
N PHE A 14 -10.79 -10.91 9.29
CA PHE A 14 -12.25 -10.78 9.21
C PHE A 14 -12.82 -11.58 8.02
N ASP A 15 -12.28 -11.37 6.83
CA ASP A 15 -12.72 -12.06 5.61
C ASP A 15 -12.54 -13.58 5.70
N ALA A 16 -11.40 -14.05 6.25
CA ALA A 16 -11.14 -15.48 6.40
C ALA A 16 -12.17 -16.16 7.31
N PHE A 17 -12.64 -15.48 8.36
CA PHE A 17 -13.70 -15.99 9.24
C PHE A 17 -15.00 -16.22 8.46
N PHE A 18 -15.50 -15.20 7.76
CA PHE A 18 -16.77 -15.29 7.03
C PHE A 18 -16.68 -16.21 5.81
N HIS A 19 -15.54 -16.27 5.13
CA HIS A 19 -15.30 -17.26 4.08
C HIS A 19 -15.44 -18.68 4.64
N ARG A 20 -14.73 -18.98 5.73
CA ARG A 20 -14.63 -20.33 6.29
C ARG A 20 -15.91 -20.84 6.93
N TYR A 21 -16.62 -19.98 7.67
CA TYR A 21 -17.74 -20.43 8.51
C TYR A 21 -19.12 -20.06 7.98
N VAL A 22 -19.20 -19.12 7.02
CA VAL A 22 -20.47 -18.68 6.44
C VAL A 22 -20.54 -19.04 4.97
N LEU A 23 -19.73 -18.39 4.14
CA LEU A 23 -19.96 -18.36 2.70
C LEU A 23 -19.54 -19.64 1.99
N THR A 24 -18.33 -20.16 2.25
CA THR A 24 -17.85 -21.41 1.62
C THR A 24 -18.74 -22.60 1.99
N PRO A 25 -19.08 -22.85 3.27
CA PRO A 25 -19.95 -23.97 3.62
C PRO A 25 -21.34 -23.86 2.99
N PHE A 26 -21.89 -22.65 2.89
CA PHE A 26 -23.19 -22.41 2.25
C PHE A 26 -23.16 -22.77 0.76
N ILE A 27 -22.19 -22.24 0.01
CA ILE A 27 -22.05 -22.49 -1.43
C ILE A 27 -21.77 -23.98 -1.70
N MET A 28 -20.88 -24.61 -0.93
CA MET A 28 -20.55 -26.02 -1.10
C MET A 28 -21.75 -26.94 -0.82
N ARG A 29 -22.61 -26.62 0.15
CA ARG A 29 -23.85 -27.39 0.40
C ARG A 29 -24.83 -27.29 -0.77
N ALA A 30 -24.90 -26.15 -1.44
CA ALA A 30 -25.84 -25.91 -2.54
C ALA A 30 -25.36 -26.49 -3.89
N GLY A 31 -24.06 -26.36 -4.20
CA GLY A 31 -23.54 -26.66 -5.54
C GLY A 31 -22.26 -27.49 -5.60
N GLY A 32 -21.72 -27.94 -4.46
CA GLY A 32 -20.54 -28.83 -4.39
C GLY A 32 -19.19 -28.22 -4.79
N LYS A 33 -19.17 -27.04 -5.43
CA LYS A 33 -17.95 -26.34 -5.85
C LYS A 33 -17.60 -25.23 -4.85
N ALA A 34 -16.35 -25.19 -4.40
CA ALA A 34 -15.86 -24.12 -3.53
C ALA A 34 -15.80 -22.77 -4.29
N PRO A 35 -16.15 -21.65 -3.63
CA PRO A 35 -16.01 -20.32 -4.21
C PRO A 35 -14.54 -19.91 -4.36
N THR A 36 -14.28 -18.96 -5.27
CA THR A 36 -12.99 -18.31 -5.43
C THR A 36 -13.06 -16.89 -4.89
N TYR A 37 -12.15 -16.54 -3.99
CA TYR A 37 -12.06 -15.20 -3.40
C TYR A 37 -10.87 -14.45 -3.98
N LEU A 38 -11.12 -13.24 -4.45
CA LEU A 38 -10.11 -12.33 -5.00
C LEU A 38 -9.93 -11.15 -4.04
N THR A 39 -8.72 -10.60 -3.98
CA THR A 39 -8.50 -9.37 -3.20
C THR A 39 -9.17 -8.19 -3.91
N SER A 40 -9.07 -8.17 -5.23
CA SER A 40 -9.71 -7.21 -6.13
C SER A 40 -10.05 -7.89 -7.45
N TRP A 41 -11.02 -7.34 -8.19
CA TRP A 41 -11.22 -7.71 -9.59
C TRP A 41 -9.97 -7.53 -10.47
N ASP A 42 -8.99 -6.73 -10.02
CA ASP A 42 -7.70 -6.60 -10.68
C ASP A 42 -6.86 -7.88 -10.66
N ASP A 43 -7.17 -8.84 -9.77
CA ASP A 43 -6.47 -10.13 -9.69
C ASP A 43 -6.90 -11.09 -10.82
N LEU A 44 -8.01 -10.80 -11.51
CA LEU A 44 -8.44 -11.58 -12.67
C LEU A 44 -7.49 -11.41 -13.87
N PRO A 45 -7.46 -12.39 -14.79
CA PRO A 45 -6.78 -12.23 -16.08
C PRO A 45 -7.23 -10.97 -16.82
N HIS A 46 -6.32 -10.33 -17.59
CA HIS A 46 -6.60 -9.07 -18.29
C HIS A 46 -7.88 -9.13 -19.15
N SER A 47 -8.09 -10.25 -19.85
CA SER A 47 -9.26 -10.50 -20.72
C SER A 47 -10.58 -10.49 -19.95
N GLN A 48 -10.55 -10.88 -18.67
CA GLN A 48 -11.74 -10.95 -17.82
C GLN A 48 -11.95 -9.65 -17.04
N ARG A 49 -10.88 -9.02 -16.55
CA ARG A 49 -11.00 -7.80 -15.71
C ARG A 49 -11.27 -6.51 -16.48
N ILE A 50 -11.04 -6.44 -17.79
CA ILE A 50 -11.23 -5.20 -18.56
C ILE A 50 -12.48 -5.29 -19.45
N VAL A 51 -13.37 -4.31 -19.32
CA VAL A 51 -14.52 -4.11 -20.21
C VAL A 51 -14.16 -3.09 -21.26
N ARG A 52 -14.33 -3.42 -22.54
CA ARG A 52 -14.01 -2.53 -23.67
C ARG A 52 -15.28 -2.18 -24.43
N PRO A 53 -15.42 -0.93 -24.89
CA PRO A 53 -16.52 -0.55 -25.78
C PRO A 53 -16.39 -1.28 -27.12
N LYS A 54 -17.54 -1.65 -27.70
CA LYS A 54 -17.58 -2.31 -29.03
C LYS A 54 -16.98 -1.45 -30.15
N SER A 55 -17.00 -0.13 -30.01
CA SER A 55 -16.39 0.83 -30.94
C SER A 55 -14.85 0.81 -30.93
N GLY A 56 -14.22 0.02 -30.06
CA GLY A 56 -12.78 0.08 -29.79
C GLY A 56 -12.40 1.24 -28.86
N GLY A 57 -11.27 1.14 -28.17
CA GLY A 57 -10.80 2.19 -27.26
C GLY A 57 -10.14 1.72 -25.97
N ALA A 58 -9.99 2.65 -25.02
CA ALA A 58 -9.52 2.35 -23.67
C ALA A 58 -10.58 1.49 -22.96
N GLY A 59 -10.15 0.40 -22.32
CA GLY A 59 -11.06 -0.40 -21.50
C GLY A 59 -11.12 0.12 -20.07
N VAL A 60 -12.23 -0.17 -19.39
CA VAL A 60 -12.45 0.14 -17.98
C VAL A 60 -12.28 -1.15 -17.17
N PRO A 61 -11.41 -1.17 -16.14
CA PRO A 61 -11.30 -2.31 -15.24
C PRO A 61 -12.58 -2.53 -14.42
N LEU A 62 -12.92 -3.80 -14.16
CA LEU A 62 -14.04 -4.19 -13.30
C LEU A 62 -13.91 -3.61 -11.88
N SER A 63 -12.68 -3.37 -11.40
CA SER A 63 -12.41 -2.68 -10.12
C SER A 63 -12.92 -1.24 -10.05
N ARG A 64 -13.36 -0.67 -11.18
CA ARG A 64 -13.94 0.69 -11.24
C ARG A 64 -15.47 0.69 -11.32
N PHE A 65 -16.08 -0.48 -11.37
CA PHE A 65 -17.52 -0.63 -11.31
C PHE A 65 -17.95 -0.64 -9.86
N GLU A 66 -19.05 0.04 -9.58
CA GLU A 66 -19.67 0.09 -8.27
C GLU A 66 -21.13 -0.33 -8.40
N ARG A 67 -21.56 -1.15 -7.44
CA ARG A 67 -22.92 -1.65 -7.37
C ARG A 67 -23.87 -0.51 -7.04
N GLN A 68 -24.89 -0.33 -7.87
CA GLN A 68 -25.95 0.65 -7.67
C GLN A 68 -27.10 0.07 -6.84
N GLU A 69 -27.97 0.94 -6.34
CA GLU A 69 -29.27 0.55 -5.79
C GLU A 69 -30.08 -0.17 -6.88
N GLY A 70 -30.43 -1.45 -6.64
CA GLY A 70 -31.03 -2.33 -7.65
C GLY A 70 -30.11 -3.42 -8.19
N GLY A 71 -28.82 -3.42 -7.83
CA GLY A 71 -27.89 -4.53 -8.09
C GLY A 71 -27.25 -4.55 -9.47
N THR A 72 -27.45 -3.50 -10.27
CA THR A 72 -26.66 -3.24 -11.48
C THR A 72 -25.30 -2.66 -11.12
N TRP A 73 -24.35 -2.76 -12.03
CA TRP A 73 -22.99 -2.25 -11.84
C TRP A 73 -22.68 -1.19 -12.87
N THR A 74 -22.20 -0.04 -12.40
CA THR A 74 -21.82 1.07 -13.27
C THR A 74 -20.46 1.62 -12.89
N VAL A 75 -19.77 2.20 -13.85
CA VAL A 75 -18.46 2.82 -13.61
C VAL A 75 -18.60 4.00 -12.65
N ASN A 76 -17.80 4.00 -11.58
CA ASN A 76 -17.67 5.15 -10.70
C ASN A 76 -16.64 6.14 -11.31
N GLU A 77 -17.16 7.22 -11.89
CA GLU A 77 -16.36 8.23 -12.59
C GLU A 77 -15.36 8.98 -11.68
N LEU A 78 -15.69 9.10 -10.38
CA LEU A 78 -14.84 9.75 -9.39
C LEU A 78 -13.59 8.91 -9.11
N ARG A 79 -13.69 7.58 -9.22
CA ARG A 79 -12.58 6.64 -9.02
C ARG A 79 -11.72 6.40 -10.27
N LEU A 80 -12.06 7.04 -11.39
CA LEU A 80 -11.21 7.01 -12.58
C LEU A 80 -10.00 7.94 -12.39
N PRO A 81 -8.75 7.50 -12.69
CA PRO A 81 -7.58 8.35 -12.68
C PRO A 81 -7.71 9.29 -13.87
N ARG A 82 -6.96 10.39 -13.86
CA ARG A 82 -7.10 11.47 -14.84
C ARG A 82 -7.13 10.99 -16.30
N ALA A 83 -6.29 10.02 -16.66
CA ALA A 83 -6.24 9.46 -18.01
C ALA A 83 -7.47 8.63 -18.38
N GLU A 84 -7.99 7.81 -17.48
CA GLU A 84 -9.19 6.99 -17.75
C GLU A 84 -10.45 7.86 -17.75
N ARG A 85 -10.52 8.88 -16.88
CA ARG A 85 -11.63 9.83 -16.83
C ARG A 85 -11.76 10.63 -18.12
N PHE A 86 -10.63 11.05 -18.69
CA PHE A 86 -10.62 11.69 -20.01
C PHE A 86 -11.16 10.74 -21.09
N ALA A 87 -10.67 9.50 -21.14
CA ALA A 87 -11.14 8.51 -22.11
C ALA A 87 -12.63 8.16 -21.94
N TRP A 88 -13.13 8.12 -20.70
CA TRP A 88 -14.55 7.93 -20.38
C TRP A 88 -15.40 9.11 -20.86
N GLY A 89 -14.89 10.34 -20.69
CA GLY A 89 -15.53 11.58 -21.15
C GLY A 89 -15.76 11.62 -22.66
N GLU A 90 -14.84 11.08 -23.46
CA GLU A 90 -14.92 11.03 -24.92
C GLU A 90 -15.94 9.99 -25.45
N LEU A 91 -16.44 9.09 -24.61
CA LEU A 91 -17.46 8.13 -25.01
C LEU A 91 -18.83 8.80 -25.15
N SER A 92 -19.59 8.40 -26.16
CA SER A 92 -21.01 8.74 -26.28
C SER A 92 -21.83 8.13 -25.14
N ASP A 93 -23.02 8.67 -24.89
CA ASP A 93 -23.94 8.13 -23.87
C ASP A 93 -24.24 6.64 -24.10
N TRP A 94 -24.41 6.26 -25.37
CA TRP A 94 -24.57 4.86 -25.75
C TRP A 94 -23.33 4.02 -25.44
N GLY A 95 -22.12 4.54 -25.69
CA GLY A 95 -20.88 3.84 -25.39
C GLY A 95 -20.67 3.64 -23.88
N ARG A 96 -21.02 4.64 -23.05
CA ARG A 96 -20.98 4.51 -21.59
C ARG A 96 -22.01 3.49 -21.11
N LYS A 97 -23.23 3.52 -21.67
CA LYS A 97 -24.27 2.52 -21.38
C LYS A 97 -23.83 1.10 -21.75
N ASP A 98 -23.26 0.89 -22.94
CA ASP A 98 -22.77 -0.43 -23.38
C ASP A 98 -21.67 -0.97 -22.43
N ILE A 99 -20.73 -0.12 -22.00
CA ILE A 99 -19.71 -0.53 -21.02
C ILE A 99 -20.34 -0.93 -19.68
N ASN A 100 -21.30 -0.14 -19.18
CA ASN A 100 -22.02 -0.45 -17.95
C ASN A 100 -22.80 -1.77 -18.07
N ASP A 101 -23.54 -1.96 -19.17
CA ASP A 101 -24.33 -3.17 -19.44
C ASP A 101 -23.43 -4.41 -19.52
N VAL A 102 -22.31 -4.34 -20.27
CA VAL A 102 -21.35 -5.45 -20.42
C VAL A 102 -20.61 -5.75 -19.11
N GLY A 103 -20.17 -4.71 -18.39
CA GLY A 103 -19.49 -4.89 -17.11
C GLY A 103 -20.40 -5.49 -16.04
N SER A 104 -21.64 -5.01 -15.96
CA SER A 104 -22.66 -5.56 -15.06
C SER A 104 -22.99 -7.00 -15.39
N ALA A 105 -23.15 -7.36 -16.67
CA ALA A 105 -23.36 -8.75 -17.08
C ALA A 105 -22.17 -9.65 -16.74
N ARG A 106 -20.94 -9.13 -16.88
CA ARG A 106 -19.73 -9.89 -16.56
C ARG A 106 -19.55 -10.13 -15.07
N ILE A 107 -19.74 -9.11 -14.22
CA ILE A 107 -19.69 -9.27 -12.77
C ILE A 107 -20.75 -10.26 -12.31
N LYS A 108 -21.97 -10.17 -12.88
CA LYS A 108 -23.03 -11.15 -12.64
C LYS A 108 -22.58 -12.58 -12.99
N ALA A 109 -21.99 -12.79 -14.16
CA ALA A 109 -21.50 -14.12 -14.57
C ALA A 109 -20.39 -14.65 -13.63
N LEU A 110 -19.52 -13.78 -13.11
CA LEU A 110 -18.51 -14.16 -12.11
C LEU A 110 -19.17 -14.59 -10.79
N HIS A 111 -20.18 -13.85 -10.33
CA HIS A 111 -20.94 -14.19 -9.13
C HIS A 111 -21.72 -15.51 -9.29
N ASP A 112 -22.32 -15.74 -10.46
CA ASP A 112 -23.00 -17.00 -10.81
C ASP A 112 -22.01 -18.18 -10.82
N ALA A 113 -20.74 -17.92 -11.14
CA ALA A 113 -19.64 -18.90 -11.07
C ALA A 113 -18.99 -19.00 -9.67
N HIS A 114 -19.53 -18.32 -8.66
CA HIS A 114 -19.01 -18.24 -7.29
C HIS A 114 -17.61 -17.62 -7.16
N ILE A 115 -17.30 -16.63 -8.01
CA ILE A 115 -16.07 -15.84 -7.94
C ILE A 115 -16.43 -14.45 -7.40
N TYR A 116 -15.82 -14.06 -6.28
CA TYR A 116 -16.13 -12.82 -5.59
C TYR A 116 -14.85 -12.02 -5.32
N ASP A 117 -14.93 -10.69 -5.43
CA ASP A 117 -13.95 -9.83 -4.76
C ASP A 117 -14.26 -9.72 -3.26
N THR A 118 -13.36 -9.08 -2.51
CA THR A 118 -13.49 -8.93 -1.05
C THR A 118 -14.83 -8.32 -0.64
N ASN A 119 -15.27 -7.24 -1.29
CA ASN A 119 -16.48 -6.53 -0.92
C ASN A 119 -17.74 -7.35 -1.21
N GLU A 120 -17.81 -7.99 -2.39
CA GLU A 120 -18.95 -8.81 -2.74
C GLU A 120 -19.00 -10.12 -1.96
N ALA A 121 -17.85 -10.67 -1.55
CA ALA A 121 -17.81 -11.81 -0.63
C ALA A 121 -18.45 -11.45 0.72
N ARG A 122 -18.14 -10.27 1.29
CA ARG A 122 -18.76 -9.78 2.53
C ARG A 122 -20.27 -9.58 2.37
N ARG A 123 -20.70 -8.91 1.30
CA ARG A 123 -22.15 -8.73 1.03
C ARG A 123 -22.86 -10.05 0.87
N ARG A 124 -22.26 -11.00 0.15
CA ARG A 124 -22.84 -12.32 -0.06
C ARG A 124 -22.96 -13.08 1.25
N ALA A 125 -21.94 -13.02 2.11
CA ALA A 125 -21.99 -13.60 3.45
C ALA A 125 -23.11 -12.97 4.30
N LEU A 126 -23.29 -11.65 4.23
CA LEU A 126 -24.37 -10.95 4.92
C LEU A 126 -25.74 -11.44 4.46
N THR A 127 -25.96 -11.59 3.14
CA THR A 127 -27.19 -12.17 2.58
C THR A 127 -27.43 -13.60 3.08
N VAL A 128 -26.37 -14.43 3.17
CA VAL A 128 -26.51 -15.79 3.72
C VAL A 128 -27.03 -15.75 5.17
N LEU A 129 -26.44 -14.89 6.01
CA LEU A 129 -26.80 -14.80 7.43
C LEU A 129 -28.21 -14.24 7.64
N MET A 130 -28.60 -13.23 6.86
CA MET A 130 -29.87 -12.51 7.07
C MET A 130 -31.07 -13.17 6.38
N VAL A 131 -30.88 -13.86 5.26
CA VAL A 131 -31.99 -14.24 4.35
C VAL A 131 -32.01 -15.72 4.02
N GLU A 132 -30.87 -16.35 3.71
CA GLU A 132 -30.87 -17.65 3.03
C GLU A 132 -30.59 -18.86 3.93
N ASP A 133 -29.80 -18.72 5.00
CA ASP A 133 -29.47 -19.83 5.91
C ASP A 133 -29.78 -19.48 7.36
N ASN A 134 -31.05 -19.63 7.72
CA ASN A 134 -31.57 -19.42 9.07
C ASN A 134 -30.90 -20.29 10.15
N ASN A 135 -30.17 -21.35 9.76
CA ASN A 135 -29.45 -22.21 10.70
C ASN A 135 -27.96 -21.86 10.79
N CYS A 136 -27.44 -20.97 9.95
CA CYS A 136 -26.03 -20.59 9.97
C CYS A 136 -25.65 -19.93 11.29
N LEU A 137 -26.43 -18.94 11.72
CA LEU A 137 -26.21 -18.27 13.01
C LEU A 137 -26.27 -19.25 14.17
N LYS A 138 -27.23 -20.20 14.19
CA LYS A 138 -27.31 -21.23 15.25
C LYS A 138 -26.04 -22.08 15.35
N ARG A 139 -25.45 -22.46 14.20
CA ARG A 139 -24.19 -23.20 14.15
C ARG A 139 -23.01 -22.35 14.65
N LEU A 140 -22.99 -21.06 14.31
CA LEU A 140 -21.96 -20.13 14.80
C LEU A 140 -22.07 -19.92 16.31
N VAL A 141 -23.27 -19.69 16.85
CA VAL A 141 -23.53 -19.53 18.28
C VAL A 141 -23.13 -20.78 19.07
N THR A 142 -23.39 -21.97 18.54
CA THR A 142 -22.97 -23.24 19.18
C THR A 142 -21.45 -23.38 19.22
N ARG A 143 -20.74 -22.76 18.26
CA ARG A 143 -19.29 -22.91 18.09
C ARG A 143 -18.49 -21.80 18.77
N PHE A 144 -18.96 -20.56 18.71
CA PHE A 144 -18.26 -19.37 19.15
C PHE A 144 -19.11 -18.66 20.21
N GLN A 145 -18.61 -18.69 21.44
CA GLN A 145 -19.22 -17.94 22.54
C GLN A 145 -18.81 -16.46 22.47
N GLU A 146 -17.60 -16.19 21.98
CA GLU A 146 -17.02 -14.85 21.89
C GLU A 146 -16.29 -14.64 20.56
N VAL A 147 -16.39 -13.43 20.03
CA VAL A 147 -15.64 -12.94 18.87
C VAL A 147 -15.01 -11.60 19.22
N ILE A 148 -13.68 -11.52 19.10
CA ILE A 148 -12.92 -10.29 19.31
C ILE A 148 -12.46 -9.76 17.95
N VAL A 149 -12.77 -8.49 17.66
CA VAL A 149 -12.41 -7.81 16.42
C VAL A 149 -11.46 -6.67 16.73
N ASP A 150 -10.26 -6.72 16.16
CA ASP A 150 -9.26 -5.65 16.26
C ASP A 150 -9.41 -4.63 15.11
N GLU A 151 -8.87 -3.42 15.29
CA GLU A 151 -8.87 -2.32 14.33
C GLU A 151 -10.28 -1.92 13.82
N PHE A 152 -11.29 -2.00 14.69
CA PHE A 152 -12.69 -1.76 14.32
C PHE A 152 -12.97 -0.35 13.77
N GLN A 153 -12.12 0.63 14.07
CA GLN A 153 -12.24 1.98 13.48
C GLN A 153 -12.04 2.02 11.96
N ASP A 154 -11.44 0.99 11.36
CA ASP A 154 -11.28 0.86 9.92
C ASP A 154 -12.44 0.07 9.26
N CYS A 155 -13.37 -0.48 10.04
CA CYS A 155 -14.48 -1.27 9.52
C CYS A 155 -15.48 -0.43 8.72
N ASP A 156 -16.00 -1.02 7.65
CA ASP A 156 -17.10 -0.46 6.86
C ASP A 156 -18.50 -0.87 7.38
N ASP A 157 -19.55 -0.33 6.75
CA ASP A 157 -20.95 -0.60 7.13
C ASP A 157 -21.36 -2.07 6.94
N ILE A 158 -20.78 -2.79 5.98
CA ILE A 158 -21.08 -4.21 5.73
C ILE A 158 -20.42 -5.06 6.81
N GLU A 159 -19.16 -4.77 7.14
CA GLU A 159 -18.43 -5.44 8.22
C GLU A 159 -19.16 -5.25 9.55
N TYR A 160 -19.63 -4.04 9.85
CA TYR A 160 -20.47 -3.83 11.02
C TYR A 160 -21.75 -4.65 11.00
N LYS A 161 -22.51 -4.65 9.89
CA LYS A 161 -23.76 -5.43 9.79
C LYS A 161 -23.53 -6.93 9.97
N LEU A 162 -22.41 -7.44 9.48
CA LEU A 162 -22.01 -8.82 9.71
C LEU A 162 -21.78 -9.09 11.20
N LEU A 163 -21.07 -8.20 11.91
CA LEU A 163 -20.85 -8.31 13.36
C LEU A 163 -22.15 -8.16 14.16
N ALA A 164 -23.03 -7.25 13.75
CA ALA A 164 -24.36 -7.08 14.34
C ALA A 164 -25.19 -8.37 14.23
N CYS A 165 -25.15 -9.06 13.07
CA CYS A 165 -25.81 -10.36 12.93
C CYS A 165 -25.30 -11.41 13.93
N LEU A 166 -23.99 -11.39 14.25
CA LEU A 166 -23.42 -12.28 15.26
C LEU A 166 -23.86 -11.89 16.67
N LYS A 167 -23.82 -10.60 17.02
CA LYS A 167 -24.29 -10.05 18.31
C LYS A 167 -25.76 -10.38 18.54
N ASP A 168 -26.62 -10.09 17.56
CA ASP A 168 -28.07 -10.31 17.64
C ASP A 168 -28.44 -11.80 17.73
N ALA A 169 -27.58 -12.69 17.22
CA ALA A 169 -27.74 -14.14 17.37
C ALA A 169 -27.35 -14.65 18.77
N GLY A 170 -26.74 -13.82 19.61
CA GLY A 170 -26.32 -14.17 20.98
C GLY A 170 -24.84 -14.49 21.14
N ILE A 171 -23.99 -14.17 20.16
CA ILE A 171 -22.53 -14.27 20.32
C ILE A 171 -22.03 -13.01 21.04
N HIS A 172 -21.17 -13.16 22.04
CA HIS A 172 -20.51 -12.02 22.67
C HIS A 172 -19.49 -11.42 21.70
N VAL A 173 -19.71 -10.17 21.25
CA VAL A 173 -18.81 -9.51 20.29
C VAL A 173 -18.08 -8.37 20.98
N VAL A 174 -16.75 -8.46 21.03
CA VAL A 174 -15.86 -7.42 21.57
C VAL A 174 -15.17 -6.72 20.41
N MET A 175 -15.31 -5.40 20.34
CA MET A 175 -14.68 -4.57 19.31
C MET A 175 -13.57 -3.74 19.97
N VAL A 176 -12.35 -3.84 19.44
CA VAL A 176 -11.19 -3.06 19.86
C VAL A 176 -10.91 -2.00 18.81
N ALA A 177 -10.76 -0.75 19.23
CA ALA A 177 -10.58 0.38 18.32
C ALA A 177 -9.71 1.48 18.95
N ASP A 178 -8.94 2.15 18.09
CA ASP A 178 -8.36 3.46 18.39
C ASP A 178 -8.85 4.47 17.33
N PRO A 179 -9.83 5.34 17.64
CA PRO A 179 -10.41 6.24 16.65
C PRO A 179 -9.40 7.26 16.10
N ASP A 180 -8.35 7.57 16.87
CA ASP A 180 -7.29 8.48 16.42
C ASP A 180 -6.37 7.80 15.37
N GLN A 181 -6.50 6.48 15.15
CA GLN A 181 -5.82 5.71 14.09
C GLN A 181 -6.66 5.47 12.82
N ALA A 182 -7.84 6.08 12.69
CA ALA A 182 -8.64 6.00 11.48
C ALA A 182 -8.06 6.90 10.37
N ILE A 183 -7.25 6.33 9.47
CA ILE A 183 -6.53 7.07 8.41
C ILE A 183 -6.86 6.56 6.99
N TYR A 184 -7.95 5.81 6.81
CA TYR A 184 -8.39 5.27 5.52
C TYR A 184 -9.71 5.89 5.03
N GLU A 185 -9.92 7.18 5.28
CA GLU A 185 -11.16 7.90 4.92
C GLU A 185 -11.46 7.84 3.42
N PHE A 186 -10.41 7.80 2.60
CA PHE A 186 -10.52 7.65 1.15
C PHE A 186 -11.05 6.27 0.69
N ARG A 187 -11.14 5.27 1.57
CA ARG A 187 -11.57 3.89 1.24
C ARG A 187 -13.06 3.61 1.45
N GLN A 188 -13.91 4.63 1.64
CA GLN A 188 -15.34 4.49 2.02
C GLN A 188 -15.57 4.19 3.50
N SER A 189 -14.56 4.33 4.37
CA SER A 189 -14.84 4.46 5.79
C SER A 189 -15.52 5.81 5.99
N SER A 190 -16.83 5.80 6.23
CA SER A 190 -17.52 7.03 6.62
C SER A 190 -16.95 7.42 7.98
N THR A 191 -16.25 8.54 8.05
CA THR A 191 -15.60 9.09 9.25
C THR A 191 -16.51 9.18 10.48
N GLY A 192 -17.83 9.15 10.30
CA GLY A 192 -18.82 9.10 11.39
C GLY A 192 -19.31 7.70 11.78
N LEU A 193 -18.83 6.62 11.17
CA LEU A 193 -19.35 5.28 11.42
C LEU A 193 -18.96 4.76 12.80
N TYR A 194 -17.67 4.85 13.13
CA TYR A 194 -17.18 4.58 14.48
C TYR A 194 -17.93 5.41 15.52
N GLU A 195 -18.10 6.72 15.28
CA GLU A 195 -18.80 7.60 16.21
C GLU A 195 -20.28 7.25 16.35
N LYS A 196 -20.92 6.77 15.28
CA LYS A 196 -22.31 6.31 15.31
C LYS A 196 -22.40 5.07 16.19
N PHE A 197 -21.56 4.06 15.96
CA PHE A 197 -21.55 2.85 16.78
C PHE A 197 -21.19 3.12 18.23
N ARG A 198 -20.22 4.01 18.48
CA ARG A 198 -19.85 4.40 19.84
C ARG A 198 -21.01 5.06 20.58
N ARG A 199 -21.87 5.83 19.88
CA ARG A 199 -23.07 6.46 20.44
C ARG A 199 -24.17 5.46 20.77
N ASP A 200 -24.22 4.34 20.06
CA ASP A 200 -25.21 3.28 20.27
C ASP A 200 -24.86 2.35 21.46
N LEU A 201 -23.66 2.48 22.04
CA LEU A 201 -23.20 1.68 23.19
C LEU A 201 -23.45 2.38 24.52
N GLU A 202 -23.98 1.62 25.48
CA GLU A 202 -24.16 2.09 26.85
C GLU A 202 -22.81 2.33 27.55
N PRO A 203 -22.74 3.18 28.60
CA PRO A 203 -21.50 3.50 29.29
C PRO A 203 -20.75 2.27 29.86
N ASP A 204 -21.47 1.25 30.31
CA ASP A 204 -20.93 0.00 30.85
C ASP A 204 -20.50 -1.01 29.77
N GLU A 205 -20.94 -0.83 28.53
CA GLU A 205 -20.46 -1.60 27.37
C GLU A 205 -19.10 -1.10 26.85
N VAL A 206 -18.56 0.02 27.38
CA VAL A 206 -17.31 0.61 26.90
C VAL A 206 -16.24 0.67 27.97
N ALA A 207 -15.19 -0.13 27.76
CA ALA A 207 -13.94 -0.03 28.49
C ALA A 207 -12.96 0.91 27.77
N SER A 208 -12.33 1.83 28.51
CA SER A 208 -11.26 2.68 28.00
C SER A 208 -9.91 2.25 28.56
N LEU A 209 -8.95 2.02 27.67
CA LEU A 209 -7.56 1.71 28.02
C LEU A 209 -6.70 2.94 27.70
N THR A 210 -6.16 3.58 28.74
CA THR A 210 -5.36 4.80 28.62
C THR A 210 -3.87 4.56 28.82
N THR A 211 -3.48 3.42 29.38
CA THR A 211 -2.08 3.07 29.64
C THR A 211 -1.39 2.59 28.36
N CYS A 212 -0.29 3.24 28.01
CA CYS A 212 0.59 2.90 26.89
C CYS A 212 1.81 2.13 27.41
N PHE A 213 1.83 0.84 27.12
CA PHE A 213 2.97 -0.05 27.42
C PHE A 213 4.10 0.05 26.39
N ARG A 214 3.88 0.78 25.29
CA ARG A 214 4.82 0.85 24.16
C ARG A 214 5.86 1.95 24.34
N SER A 215 5.41 3.16 24.66
CA SER A 215 6.13 4.39 24.35
C SER A 215 6.57 5.17 25.59
N THR A 216 7.62 6.00 25.44
CA THR A 216 8.10 6.88 26.53
C THR A 216 7.09 7.97 26.92
N PRO A 217 7.23 8.59 28.11
CA PRO A 217 6.39 9.70 28.54
C PRO A 217 6.35 10.87 27.56
N ALA A 218 7.50 11.24 26.96
CA ALA A 218 7.57 12.32 25.98
C ALA A 218 6.74 12.01 24.72
N ILE A 219 6.82 10.76 24.23
CA ILE A 219 6.04 10.29 23.08
C ILE A 219 4.55 10.26 23.44
N CYS A 220 4.18 9.76 24.62
CA CYS A 220 2.78 9.74 25.07
C CYS A 220 2.19 11.16 25.20
N SER A 221 2.96 12.12 25.70
CA SER A 221 2.57 13.54 25.76
C SER A 221 2.32 14.11 24.36
N LEU A 222 3.26 13.89 23.43
CA LEU A 222 3.10 14.34 22.05
C LEU A 222 1.89 13.70 21.37
N VAL A 223 1.74 12.39 21.46
CA VAL A 223 0.64 11.64 20.84
C VAL A 223 -0.71 12.06 21.46
N THR A 224 -0.76 12.33 22.76
CA THR A 224 -1.94 12.90 23.44
C THR A 224 -2.33 14.24 22.84
N SER A 225 -1.38 15.14 22.59
CA SER A 225 -1.67 16.45 21.98
C SER A 225 -2.16 16.35 20.52
N LEU A 226 -1.87 15.23 19.84
CA LEU A 226 -2.32 14.96 18.47
C LEU A 226 -3.72 14.31 18.40
N ARG A 227 -4.29 13.85 19.52
CA ARG A 227 -5.63 13.21 19.53
C ARG A 227 -6.70 14.19 19.07
N SER A 228 -7.57 13.71 18.17
CA SER A 228 -8.68 14.49 17.62
C SER A 228 -10.05 13.92 17.92
N VAL A 229 -10.14 12.63 18.27
CA VAL A 229 -11.40 11.94 18.59
C VAL A 229 -11.40 11.47 20.04
N GLY A 230 -10.31 10.85 20.49
CA GLY A 230 -10.23 10.37 21.87
C GLY A 230 -9.98 11.49 22.88
N SER A 231 -10.72 11.47 23.99
CA SER A 231 -10.73 12.53 24.99
C SER A 231 -9.75 12.34 26.16
N SER A 232 -9.31 11.10 26.42
CA SER A 232 -8.46 10.80 27.57
C SER A 232 -6.98 10.98 27.23
N ALA A 233 -6.16 11.38 28.20
CA ALA A 233 -4.71 11.40 28.03
C ALA A 233 -4.17 9.96 27.90
N ILE A 234 -3.15 9.77 27.06
CA ILE A 234 -2.41 8.52 27.00
C ILE A 234 -1.33 8.57 28.06
N VAL A 235 -1.38 7.66 29.02
CA VAL A 235 -0.48 7.61 30.17
C VAL A 235 0.57 6.54 29.91
N PRO A 236 1.87 6.82 29.99
CA PRO A 236 2.89 5.78 29.85
C PRO A 236 2.78 4.77 31.00
N ASP A 237 3.05 3.50 30.71
CA ASP A 237 3.25 2.49 31.75
C ASP A 237 4.51 2.80 32.58
N THR A 238 4.54 2.36 33.85
CA THR A 238 5.69 2.58 34.73
C THR A 238 6.95 1.85 34.26
N ASP A 239 6.79 0.73 33.55
CA ASP A 239 7.88 -0.10 33.01
C ASP A 239 8.09 0.13 31.51
N HIS A 240 7.84 1.36 31.02
CA HIS A 240 7.98 1.70 29.60
C HIS A 240 9.41 1.42 29.07
N SER A 241 9.52 1.37 27.73
CA SER A 241 10.68 0.86 26.99
C SER A 241 12.01 1.64 27.11
N GLY A 242 12.14 2.58 28.06
CA GLY A 242 13.28 3.49 28.20
C GLY A 242 13.44 4.45 27.01
N GLY A 243 14.37 5.39 27.08
CA GLY A 243 14.63 6.37 26.02
C GLY A 243 14.67 7.82 26.52
N PRO A 244 14.90 8.80 25.63
CA PRO A 244 14.97 10.20 26.04
C PRO A 244 13.63 10.72 26.58
N GLU A 245 13.73 11.63 27.55
CA GLU A 245 12.60 12.36 28.12
C GLU A 245 12.10 13.51 27.23
N VAL A 246 12.60 13.60 26.00
CA VAL A 246 12.31 14.68 25.06
C VAL A 246 12.01 14.14 23.66
N ILE A 247 11.18 14.86 22.92
CA ILE A 247 11.02 14.71 21.47
C ILE A 247 12.13 15.47 20.76
N HIS A 248 12.83 14.81 19.84
CA HIS A 248 13.85 15.50 19.05
C HIS A 248 13.21 16.18 17.85
N VAL A 249 13.51 17.46 17.63
CA VAL A 249 13.03 18.26 16.50
C VAL A 249 14.21 18.69 15.65
N VAL A 250 14.30 18.12 14.45
CA VAL A 250 15.34 18.46 13.46
C VAL A 250 14.77 19.45 12.45
N VAL A 251 15.29 20.67 12.47
CA VAL A 251 14.93 21.72 11.52
C VAL A 251 15.83 21.62 10.29
N GLY A 252 15.27 21.31 9.13
CA GLY A 252 16.03 21.17 7.90
C GLY A 252 15.22 20.54 6.77
N SER A 253 15.90 20.14 5.70
CA SER A 253 15.25 19.40 4.61
C SER A 253 16.17 18.36 3.98
N LYS A 254 15.53 17.37 3.32
CA LYS A 254 16.20 16.35 2.49
C LYS A 254 17.30 15.62 3.28
N LEU A 255 18.37 15.24 2.60
CA LEU A 255 19.43 14.39 3.12
C LEU A 255 20.12 14.98 4.37
N LYS A 256 20.31 16.31 4.44
CA LYS A 256 20.92 16.96 5.61
C LYS A 256 20.11 16.74 6.88
N ALA A 257 18.80 16.92 6.79
CA ALA A 257 17.91 16.67 7.92
C ALA A 257 17.82 15.19 8.27
N GLY A 258 17.83 14.30 7.27
CA GLY A 258 17.85 12.86 7.53
C GLY A 258 19.15 12.40 8.20
N HIS A 259 20.31 12.91 7.79
CA HIS A 259 21.59 12.62 8.47
C HIS A 259 21.58 13.10 9.93
N ALA A 260 21.10 14.32 10.19
CA ALA A 260 20.97 14.81 11.56
C ALA A 260 20.02 13.94 12.39
N ALA A 261 18.86 13.58 11.85
CA ALA A 261 17.88 12.73 12.52
C ALA A 261 18.40 11.31 12.82
N LEU A 262 19.08 10.68 11.86
CA LEU A 262 19.70 9.36 12.05
C LEU A 262 20.91 9.43 13.00
N GLY A 263 21.64 10.55 13.00
CA GLY A 263 22.70 10.82 13.97
C GLY A 263 22.17 10.83 15.41
N ILE A 264 21.01 11.46 15.65
CA ILE A 264 20.34 11.44 16.96
C ILE A 264 19.97 10.01 17.35
N ALA A 265 19.41 9.20 16.44
CA ALA A 265 19.09 7.80 16.73
C ALA A 265 20.31 7.00 17.19
N ARG A 266 21.46 7.20 16.54
CA ARG A 266 22.72 6.56 16.92
C ARG A 266 23.28 7.05 18.25
N GLN A 267 23.12 8.33 18.59
CA GLN A 267 23.51 8.86 19.90
C GLN A 267 22.76 8.18 21.04
N HIS A 268 21.53 7.72 20.79
CA HIS A 268 20.73 6.90 21.72
C HIS A 268 20.95 5.39 21.57
N GLY A 269 21.97 4.97 20.81
CA GLY A 269 22.32 3.57 20.61
C GLY A 269 21.34 2.78 19.72
N ILE A 270 20.45 3.45 19.00
CA ILE A 270 19.46 2.79 18.12
C ILE A 270 20.03 2.65 16.71
N THR A 271 20.02 1.44 16.17
CA THR A 271 20.58 1.12 14.86
C THR A 271 19.64 1.51 13.72
N GLY A 272 20.16 1.49 12.48
CA GLY A 272 19.34 1.73 11.30
C GLY A 272 18.23 0.71 11.12
N ALA A 273 18.48 -0.57 11.45
CA ALA A 273 17.48 -1.64 11.35
C ALA A 273 16.30 -1.47 12.33
N GLU A 274 16.55 -0.83 13.47
CA GLU A 274 15.57 -0.50 14.51
C GLU A 274 14.88 0.86 14.27
N THR A 275 15.34 1.60 13.26
CA THR A 275 14.83 2.92 12.90
C THR A 275 13.93 2.85 11.67
N ARG A 276 12.77 3.50 11.76
CA ARG A 276 11.87 3.67 10.62
C ARG A 276 11.71 5.15 10.26
N VAL A 277 11.92 5.47 8.99
CA VAL A 277 11.66 6.83 8.46
C VAL A 277 10.32 6.86 7.73
N ILE A 278 9.42 7.72 8.17
CA ILE A 278 8.06 7.83 7.64
C ILE A 278 7.70 9.28 7.31
N ALA A 279 6.86 9.42 6.31
CA ALA A 279 6.28 10.68 5.89
C ALA A 279 4.87 10.44 5.34
N HIS A 280 4.10 11.51 5.15
CA HIS A 280 2.82 11.40 4.44
C HIS A 280 3.02 10.88 3.00
N ARG A 281 4.02 11.38 2.26
CA ARG A 281 4.38 10.89 0.93
C ARG A 281 5.66 10.09 0.95
N ARG A 282 5.67 8.94 0.26
CA ARG A 282 6.87 8.12 0.03
C ARG A 282 8.08 8.91 -0.49
N ALA A 283 7.82 9.89 -1.36
CA ALA A 283 8.88 10.74 -1.91
C ALA A 283 9.61 11.58 -0.85
N ASP A 284 8.89 12.04 0.17
CA ASP A 284 9.43 12.88 1.24
C ASP A 284 10.28 12.04 2.21
N ALA A 285 9.78 10.87 2.64
CA ALA A 285 10.55 9.92 3.45
C ALA A 285 11.84 9.48 2.72
N ARG A 286 11.74 9.22 1.41
CA ARG A 286 12.90 8.88 0.58
C ARG A 286 13.93 10.01 0.52
N ALA A 287 13.47 11.26 0.43
CA ALA A 287 14.35 12.42 0.32
C ALA A 287 15.20 12.66 1.58
N LEU A 288 14.77 12.16 2.74
CA LEU A 288 15.55 12.22 3.99
C LEU A 288 16.73 11.25 3.99
N ILE A 289 16.54 10.05 3.47
CA ILE A 289 17.55 8.99 3.60
C ILE A 289 18.47 8.93 2.38
N ARG A 290 18.00 9.37 1.21
CA ARG A 290 18.73 9.22 -0.04
C ARG A 290 18.63 10.47 -0.91
N ALA A 291 19.77 10.92 -1.43
CA ALA A 291 19.83 11.90 -2.52
C ALA A 291 19.43 11.26 -3.86
N GLY A 292 18.17 10.85 -4.02
CA GLY A 292 17.70 10.29 -5.28
C GLY A 292 17.05 11.34 -6.17
N LYS A 293 17.69 11.71 -7.28
CA LYS A 293 16.99 12.36 -8.41
C LYS A 293 15.74 11.51 -8.77
N GLN A 294 14.64 12.15 -9.15
CA GLN A 294 13.52 11.43 -9.77
C GLN A 294 14.06 10.66 -10.98
N ALA A 295 13.45 9.51 -11.31
CA ALA A 295 13.75 8.87 -12.57
C ALA A 295 13.60 9.94 -13.67
N PRO A 296 14.54 10.04 -14.63
CA PRO A 296 14.35 10.91 -15.77
C PRO A 296 12.96 10.65 -16.36
N GLY A 297 12.31 11.67 -16.91
CA GLY A 297 11.08 11.46 -17.68
C GLY A 297 11.46 11.25 -19.14
N GLY A 298 11.35 10.03 -19.65
CA GLY A 298 11.69 9.70 -21.02
C GLY A 298 10.94 8.47 -21.57
N VAL A 299 11.36 8.02 -22.75
CA VAL A 299 10.79 6.85 -23.46
C VAL A 299 11.86 5.76 -23.68
N SER A 300 12.99 5.85 -22.99
CA SER A 300 14.13 4.95 -23.18
C SER A 300 13.94 3.65 -22.39
N GLN A 301 14.09 2.50 -23.04
CA GLN A 301 14.03 1.20 -22.38
C GLN A 301 15.12 1.04 -21.30
N MET A 302 16.29 1.66 -21.50
CA MET A 302 17.36 1.66 -20.50
C MET A 302 17.01 2.47 -19.26
N GLU A 303 16.16 3.49 -19.38
CA GLU A 303 15.65 4.25 -18.24
C GLU A 303 14.76 3.36 -17.36
N ASP A 304 13.82 2.64 -17.97
CA ASP A 304 12.95 1.70 -17.27
C ASP A 304 13.74 0.55 -16.62
N LEU A 305 14.72 0.00 -17.34
CA LEU A 305 15.57 -1.07 -16.84
C LEU A 305 16.39 -0.63 -15.63
N LEU A 306 17.12 0.49 -15.75
CA LEU A 306 17.99 0.99 -14.68
C LEU A 306 17.18 1.49 -13.48
N SER A 307 15.98 2.03 -13.70
CA SER A 307 15.05 2.38 -12.62
C SER A 307 14.57 1.15 -11.86
N ALA A 308 14.15 0.09 -12.55
CA ALA A 308 13.69 -1.16 -11.92
C ALA A 308 14.84 -1.89 -11.20
N LEU A 309 16.03 -1.95 -11.78
CA LEU A 309 17.21 -2.53 -11.12
C LEU A 309 17.65 -1.71 -9.91
N ALA A 310 17.60 -0.38 -9.99
CA ALA A 310 17.88 0.49 -8.84
C ALA A 310 16.87 0.24 -7.71
N GLU A 311 15.59 0.06 -8.00
CA GLU A 311 14.58 -0.31 -6.99
C GLU A 311 14.88 -1.66 -6.32
N LEU A 312 15.28 -2.67 -7.11
CA LEU A 312 15.67 -3.98 -6.59
C LEU A 312 16.90 -3.91 -5.66
N ARG A 313 17.92 -3.10 -6.00
CA ARG A 313 19.09 -2.86 -5.12
C ARG A 313 18.72 -2.09 -3.86
N SER A 314 17.69 -1.25 -3.93
CA SER A 314 17.36 -0.27 -2.89
C SER A 314 16.65 -0.82 -1.66
N GLY A 315 16.31 -2.12 -1.63
CA GLY A 315 15.66 -2.79 -0.51
C GLY A 315 14.18 -2.44 -0.36
N ALA A 316 13.45 -2.29 -1.48
CA ALA A 316 12.01 -2.08 -1.47
C ALA A 316 11.26 -3.18 -0.68
N ASP A 317 10.05 -2.87 -0.22
CA ASP A 317 9.15 -3.86 0.40
C ASP A 317 8.87 -5.05 -0.55
N SER A 318 8.33 -6.15 -0.02
CA SER A 318 8.08 -7.39 -0.79
C SER A 318 7.24 -7.13 -2.05
N ARG A 319 6.25 -6.24 -1.96
CA ARG A 319 5.39 -5.83 -3.06
C ARG A 319 6.12 -5.01 -4.12
N GLY A 320 6.95 -4.06 -3.70
CA GLY A 320 7.77 -3.22 -4.58
C GLY A 320 8.83 -4.04 -5.30
N ARG A 321 9.48 -4.99 -4.62
CA ARG A 321 10.43 -5.92 -5.26
C ARG A 321 9.75 -6.77 -6.33
N LEU A 322 8.58 -7.34 -6.04
CA LEU A 322 7.83 -8.11 -7.03
C LEU A 322 7.45 -7.27 -8.26
N ALA A 323 7.01 -6.02 -8.06
CA ALA A 323 6.68 -5.11 -9.15
C ALA A 323 7.91 -4.71 -9.99
N ALA A 324 9.05 -4.46 -9.35
CA ALA A 324 10.31 -4.17 -10.03
C ALA A 324 10.83 -5.37 -10.82
N THR A 325 10.80 -6.58 -10.24
CA THR A 325 11.15 -7.83 -10.93
C THR A 325 10.30 -8.01 -12.19
N ARG A 326 8.97 -7.86 -12.10
CA ARG A 326 8.07 -7.99 -13.26
C ARG A 326 8.35 -6.96 -14.37
N ARG A 327 8.81 -5.76 -14.03
CA ARG A 327 9.22 -4.77 -15.04
C ARG A 327 10.50 -5.17 -15.77
N VAL A 328 11.50 -5.69 -15.05
CA VAL A 328 12.72 -6.20 -15.68
C VAL A 328 12.39 -7.38 -16.61
N GLU A 329 11.55 -8.32 -16.14
CA GLU A 329 11.06 -9.44 -16.95
C GLU A 329 10.40 -8.98 -18.26
N ALA A 330 9.49 -8.00 -18.18
CA ALA A 330 8.81 -7.45 -19.36
C ALA A 330 9.80 -6.79 -20.35
N LEU A 331 10.83 -6.10 -19.84
CA LEU A 331 11.85 -5.46 -20.67
C LEU A 331 12.78 -6.47 -21.36
N ILE A 332 13.06 -7.61 -20.72
CA ILE A 332 13.79 -8.72 -21.34
C ILE A 332 12.95 -9.28 -22.50
N LEU A 333 11.68 -9.62 -22.24
CA LEU A 333 10.78 -10.20 -23.24
C LEU A 333 10.51 -9.27 -24.43
N SER A 334 10.55 -7.95 -24.23
CA SER A 334 10.37 -6.97 -25.32
C SER A 334 11.55 -6.88 -26.30
N GLN A 335 12.65 -7.61 -26.06
CA GLN A 335 13.81 -7.61 -26.95
C GLN A 335 13.80 -8.70 -28.00
N PHE A 336 12.88 -9.67 -27.92
CA PHE A 336 12.82 -10.79 -28.86
C PHE A 336 11.90 -10.47 -30.05
N ALA A 337 12.25 -11.03 -31.20
CA ALA A 337 11.43 -11.01 -32.40
C ALA A 337 10.38 -12.13 -32.29
N TRP A 338 9.14 -11.74 -32.00
CA TRP A 338 8.00 -12.66 -31.90
C TRP A 338 7.38 -12.91 -33.29
N ASP A 339 6.93 -14.12 -33.57
CA ASP A 339 6.19 -14.45 -34.79
C ASP A 339 4.86 -13.69 -34.87
N ALA A 340 4.35 -13.40 -36.07
CA ALA A 340 3.17 -12.56 -36.29
C ALA A 340 1.90 -13.00 -35.53
N GLU A 341 1.74 -14.29 -35.23
CA GLU A 341 0.63 -14.83 -34.41
C GLU A 341 0.82 -14.54 -32.91
N VAL A 342 2.06 -14.44 -32.43
CA VAL A 342 2.42 -14.03 -31.07
C VAL A 342 2.59 -12.50 -30.96
N ALA A 343 2.85 -11.82 -32.08
CA ALA A 343 3.22 -10.42 -32.18
C ALA A 343 2.11 -9.47 -32.66
N ALA A 344 0.85 -9.92 -32.77
CA ALA A 344 -0.24 -9.13 -33.35
C ALA A 344 -0.55 -7.83 -32.54
N GLU A 345 0.16 -6.75 -32.86
CA GLU A 345 -0.17 -5.36 -32.53
C GLU A 345 -1.14 -4.78 -33.60
N PRO A 346 -2.22 -4.07 -33.22
CA PRO A 346 -2.90 -3.17 -34.13
C PRO A 346 -2.05 -1.91 -34.36
N LYS A 347 -1.77 -1.60 -35.62
CA LYS A 347 -1.07 -0.39 -36.06
C LYS A 347 -1.78 0.88 -35.57
N GLY A 348 -1.09 1.70 -34.78
CA GLY A 348 -1.55 3.03 -34.39
C GLY A 348 -0.54 3.75 -33.49
N SER A 349 -0.04 4.89 -33.97
CA SER A 349 0.96 5.81 -33.42
C SER A 349 1.12 5.88 -31.89
N TYR A 350 2.38 5.85 -31.46
CA TYR A 350 2.93 6.24 -30.16
C TYR A 350 2.10 7.26 -29.38
N LYS A 351 1.43 6.78 -28.32
CA LYS A 351 1.41 7.31 -26.94
C LYS A 351 0.25 6.64 -26.18
N SER A 352 0.58 5.98 -25.07
CA SER A 352 -0.36 5.43 -24.08
C SER A 352 -1.33 4.35 -24.59
N LYS A 353 -1.08 3.08 -24.22
CA LYS A 353 -2.06 2.00 -23.90
C LYS A 353 -1.39 0.64 -24.08
N GLY A 354 -1.04 -0.01 -22.97
CA GLY A 354 -0.47 -1.35 -22.99
C GLY A 354 -1.51 -2.40 -23.39
N ASN A 355 -1.55 -2.75 -24.67
CA ASN A 355 -1.79 -4.12 -25.09
C ASN A 355 -0.40 -4.77 -25.20
N LEU A 356 0.03 -5.39 -24.10
CA LEU A 356 1.14 -6.34 -24.13
C LEU A 356 0.52 -7.70 -24.48
N VAL A 357 1.13 -8.40 -25.43
CA VAL A 357 1.03 -9.86 -25.55
C VAL A 357 1.12 -10.45 -24.14
N ALA A 358 0.18 -11.32 -23.74
CA ALA A 358 0.15 -11.75 -22.35
C ALA A 358 1.45 -12.48 -22.04
N ARG A 359 2.16 -12.08 -20.98
CA ARG A 359 3.39 -12.72 -20.48
C ARG A 359 3.30 -14.25 -20.48
N ALA A 360 2.12 -14.81 -20.21
CA ALA A 360 1.87 -16.25 -20.27
C ALA A 360 2.02 -16.84 -21.68
N ASP A 361 1.54 -16.15 -22.71
CA ASP A 361 1.64 -16.57 -24.11
C ASP A 361 3.08 -16.50 -24.61
N GLN A 362 3.83 -15.48 -24.18
CA GLN A 362 5.26 -15.34 -24.47
C GLN A 362 6.09 -16.43 -23.80
N LEU A 363 5.82 -16.74 -22.53
CA LEU A 363 6.49 -17.83 -21.82
C LEU A 363 6.14 -19.20 -22.41
N ALA A 364 4.88 -19.41 -22.79
CA ALA A 364 4.43 -20.63 -23.47
C ALA A 364 5.06 -20.79 -24.85
N ALA A 365 5.17 -19.71 -25.63
CA ALA A 365 5.81 -19.71 -26.94
C ALA A 365 7.31 -20.02 -26.84
N LEU A 366 7.99 -19.50 -25.82
CA LEU A 366 9.39 -19.80 -25.53
C LEU A 366 9.62 -21.17 -24.87
N LYS A 367 8.54 -21.84 -24.41
CA LYS A 367 8.60 -23.09 -23.62
C LYS A 367 9.51 -22.95 -22.39
N ILE A 368 9.47 -21.81 -21.74
CA ILE A 368 10.26 -21.53 -20.53
C ILE A 368 9.37 -21.36 -19.32
N GLU A 369 9.86 -21.83 -18.19
CA GLU A 369 9.25 -21.58 -16.89
C GLU A 369 9.58 -20.15 -16.41
N PRO A 370 8.68 -19.49 -15.65
CA PRO A 370 8.92 -18.16 -15.09
C PRO A 370 10.24 -18.05 -14.31
N GLU A 371 10.68 -19.14 -13.68
CA GLU A 371 11.92 -19.25 -12.92
C GLU A 371 13.15 -18.98 -13.79
N GLN A 372 13.15 -19.41 -15.06
CA GLN A 372 14.26 -19.18 -15.97
C GLN A 372 14.42 -17.69 -16.28
N LEU A 373 13.31 -16.96 -16.42
CA LEU A 373 13.34 -15.51 -16.59
C LEU A 373 13.82 -14.79 -15.32
N ARG A 374 13.44 -15.31 -14.13
CA ARG A 374 13.93 -14.78 -12.85
C ARG A 374 15.43 -14.95 -12.65
N VAL A 375 16.03 -16.03 -13.19
CA VAL A 375 17.49 -16.22 -13.18
C VAL A 375 18.18 -15.10 -13.96
N GLU A 376 17.65 -14.67 -15.11
CA GLU A 376 18.23 -13.55 -15.85
C GLU A 376 18.05 -12.20 -15.14
N VAL A 377 16.92 -11.98 -14.45
CA VAL A 377 16.75 -10.81 -13.57
C VAL A 377 17.81 -10.81 -12.46
N ALA A 378 18.06 -11.96 -11.84
CA ALA A 378 19.09 -12.10 -10.81
C ALA A 378 20.50 -11.84 -11.37
N ARG A 379 20.80 -12.35 -12.57
CA ARG A 379 22.08 -12.11 -13.26
C ARG A 379 22.27 -10.63 -13.60
N LEU A 380 21.26 -9.95 -14.15
CA LEU A 380 21.29 -8.50 -14.39
C LEU A 380 21.55 -7.73 -13.09
N LEU A 381 20.88 -8.11 -12.01
CA LEU A 381 21.06 -7.47 -10.71
C LEU A 381 22.50 -7.66 -10.17
N GLN A 382 23.05 -8.87 -10.32
CA GLN A 382 24.42 -9.19 -9.90
C GLN A 382 25.47 -8.45 -10.75
N ASP A 383 25.35 -8.48 -12.08
CA ASP A 383 26.25 -7.78 -13.00
C ASP A 383 26.25 -6.27 -12.75
N SER A 384 25.08 -5.71 -12.40
CA SER A 384 24.89 -4.29 -12.11
C SER A 384 25.75 -3.77 -10.95
N LEU A 385 26.30 -4.66 -10.11
CA LEU A 385 27.24 -4.30 -9.06
C LEU A 385 28.61 -3.85 -9.62
N THR A 386 28.94 -4.25 -10.86
CA THR A 386 30.27 -4.07 -11.46
C THR A 386 30.31 -3.06 -12.61
N TRP A 387 29.16 -2.47 -12.96
CA TRP A 387 29.09 -1.50 -14.06
C TRP A 387 29.74 -0.18 -13.67
N ALA A 388 31.00 0.01 -14.10
CA ALA A 388 31.76 1.23 -13.85
C ALA A 388 31.34 2.41 -14.76
N ASP A 389 30.74 2.13 -15.91
CA ASP A 389 30.33 3.15 -16.88
C ASP A 389 29.15 2.66 -17.75
N ALA A 390 28.51 3.59 -18.47
CA ALA A 390 27.39 3.30 -19.35
C ALA A 390 27.74 2.29 -20.46
N LYS A 391 29.00 2.23 -20.91
CA LYS A 391 29.45 1.31 -21.95
C LYS A 391 29.52 -0.12 -21.43
N LYS A 392 30.03 -0.34 -20.22
CA LYS A 392 30.04 -1.63 -19.52
C LYS A 392 28.63 -2.10 -19.19
N CYS A 393 27.78 -1.21 -18.70
CA CYS A 393 26.36 -1.49 -18.49
C CYS A 393 25.70 -2.00 -19.78
N LYS A 394 25.86 -1.26 -20.89
CA LYS A 394 25.33 -1.64 -22.19
C LYS A 394 25.84 -3.00 -22.66
N ALA A 395 27.14 -3.26 -22.49
CA ALA A 395 27.77 -4.53 -22.91
C ALA A 395 27.25 -5.72 -22.10
N SER A 396 27.13 -5.59 -20.78
CA SER A 396 26.61 -6.65 -19.90
C SER A 396 25.13 -6.95 -20.17
N VAL A 397 24.27 -5.92 -20.26
CA VAL A 397 22.85 -6.11 -20.60
C VAL A 397 22.69 -6.82 -21.95
N ARG A 398 23.50 -6.41 -22.95
CA ARG A 398 23.50 -7.03 -24.27
C ARG A 398 23.91 -8.51 -24.21
N ALA A 399 24.98 -8.83 -23.48
CA ALA A 399 25.46 -10.21 -23.35
C ALA A 399 24.41 -11.13 -22.71
N ILE A 400 23.67 -10.63 -21.72
CA ILE A 400 22.57 -11.38 -21.09
C ILE A 400 21.43 -11.62 -22.08
N TYR A 401 21.04 -10.61 -22.85
CA TYR A 401 19.98 -10.76 -23.86
C TYR A 401 20.38 -11.72 -24.97
N GLU A 402 21.62 -11.64 -25.47
CA GLU A 402 22.15 -12.55 -26.49
C GLU A 402 22.28 -13.99 -25.96
N GLY A 403 22.73 -14.17 -24.72
CA GLY A 403 22.81 -15.48 -24.08
C GLY A 403 21.44 -16.13 -23.89
N PHE A 404 20.45 -15.36 -23.45
CA PHE A 404 19.08 -15.85 -23.29
C PHE A 404 18.39 -16.14 -24.62
N ALA A 405 18.59 -15.28 -25.63
CA ALA A 405 18.12 -15.49 -27.00
C ALA A 405 18.63 -16.84 -27.57
N ALA A 406 19.93 -17.10 -27.41
CA ALA A 406 20.56 -18.34 -27.82
C ALA A 406 20.00 -19.55 -27.07
N ALA A 407 19.77 -19.44 -25.76
CA ALA A 407 19.20 -20.51 -24.94
C ALA A 407 17.75 -20.84 -25.30
N CYS A 408 16.96 -19.84 -25.70
CA CYS A 408 15.55 -20.02 -26.08
C CYS A 408 15.34 -20.23 -27.59
N HIS A 409 16.42 -20.29 -28.38
CA HIS A 409 16.38 -20.40 -29.83
C HIS A 409 15.48 -19.35 -30.51
N ILE A 410 15.52 -18.11 -30.04
CA ILE A 410 14.75 -16.98 -30.56
C ILE A 410 15.67 -15.83 -30.99
N ASP A 411 15.33 -15.15 -32.07
CA ASP A 411 16.08 -14.00 -32.54
C ASP A 411 15.77 -12.75 -31.70
N LEU A 412 16.79 -11.89 -31.53
CA LEU A 412 16.60 -10.55 -31.00
C LEU A 412 15.99 -9.63 -32.07
N GLN A 413 15.25 -8.60 -31.65
CA GLN A 413 14.71 -7.61 -32.57
C GLN A 413 15.83 -6.88 -33.33
N PRO A 414 15.61 -6.48 -34.60
CA PRO A 414 16.55 -5.62 -35.30
C PRO A 414 16.76 -4.33 -34.49
N ASP A 415 18.00 -3.85 -34.44
CA ASP A 415 18.42 -2.63 -33.72
C ASP A 415 18.41 -2.68 -32.17
N VAL A 416 18.51 -3.84 -31.51
CA VAL A 416 18.70 -3.91 -30.03
C VAL A 416 19.81 -2.95 -29.55
N GLY A 417 20.91 -2.83 -30.30
CA GLY A 417 22.00 -1.92 -29.98
C GLY A 417 21.62 -0.43 -29.87
N ARG A 418 20.59 0.03 -30.61
CA ARG A 418 20.04 1.39 -30.51
C ARG A 418 19.10 1.53 -29.31
N ARG A 419 18.37 0.47 -28.96
CA ARG A 419 17.46 0.43 -27.79
C ARG A 419 18.19 0.41 -26.45
N LEU A 420 19.42 -0.11 -26.45
CA LEU A 420 20.33 -0.10 -25.30
C LEU A 420 21.14 1.21 -25.18
N LEU A 421 20.71 2.30 -25.81
CA LEU A 421 21.36 3.60 -25.62
C LEU A 421 21.02 4.14 -24.23
N ILE A 422 22.04 4.54 -23.48
CA ILE A 422 21.89 5.14 -22.14
C ILE A 422 22.16 6.65 -22.26
N PRO A 423 21.13 7.50 -22.17
CA PRO A 423 21.32 8.96 -22.12
C PRO A 423 22.15 9.37 -20.89
N PRO A 424 22.96 10.44 -20.95
CA PRO A 424 23.75 10.92 -19.81
C PRO A 424 22.91 11.15 -18.54
N LYS A 425 21.72 11.73 -18.68
CA LYS A 425 20.79 11.95 -17.56
C LYS A 425 20.32 10.66 -16.89
N VAL A 426 20.20 9.57 -17.65
CA VAL A 426 19.82 8.24 -17.14
C VAL A 426 21.01 7.59 -16.44
N TRP A 427 22.23 7.75 -16.96
CA TRP A 427 23.43 7.28 -16.31
C TRP A 427 23.71 8.03 -15.00
N GLU A 428 23.60 9.36 -14.98
CA GLU A 428 23.69 10.16 -13.76
C GLU A 428 22.63 9.75 -12.72
N PHE A 429 21.41 9.43 -13.16
CA PHE A 429 20.39 8.87 -12.27
C PHE A 429 20.86 7.53 -11.69
N TRP A 430 21.31 6.59 -12.53
CA TRP A 430 21.82 5.30 -12.09
C TRP A 430 22.97 5.44 -11.09
N GLN A 431 23.95 6.30 -11.38
CA GLN A 431 25.04 6.63 -10.46
C GLN A 431 24.50 7.22 -9.16
N SER A 432 23.57 8.18 -9.20
CA SER A 432 22.93 8.69 -7.97
C SER A 432 22.18 7.63 -7.15
N ARG A 433 21.85 6.48 -7.74
CA ARG A 433 21.20 5.34 -7.07
C ARG A 433 22.17 4.26 -6.61
N THR A 434 23.38 4.22 -7.15
CA THR A 434 24.32 3.09 -7.00
C THR A 434 25.71 3.51 -6.52
N GLU A 435 26.22 4.64 -6.99
CA GLU A 435 27.40 5.34 -6.44
C GLU A 435 26.95 6.20 -5.25
N GLY A 436 27.30 5.77 -4.04
CA GLY A 436 26.83 6.37 -2.79
C GLY A 436 25.90 5.47 -1.96
N MET A 437 25.61 4.23 -2.42
CA MET A 437 25.16 3.16 -1.51
C MET A 437 26.27 2.72 -0.54
N LEU A 438 27.50 3.21 -0.72
CA LEU A 438 28.65 3.01 0.14
C LEU A 438 29.43 4.32 0.32
N VAL A 439 28.82 5.31 1.00
CA VAL A 439 29.60 6.30 1.76
C VAL A 439 28.90 6.48 3.11
N GLY A 440 29.46 5.81 4.12
CA GLY A 440 29.04 5.85 5.51
C GLY A 440 28.12 4.69 5.89
N SER A 441 28.51 3.92 6.90
CA SER A 441 27.74 2.90 7.66
C SER A 441 26.48 3.45 8.36
N GLU A 442 25.97 4.56 7.86
CA GLU A 442 25.07 5.49 8.53
C GLU A 442 23.59 5.22 8.21
N VAL A 443 23.32 4.63 7.04
CA VAL A 443 21.98 4.38 6.48
C VAL A 443 21.71 2.89 6.30
N GLU A 444 22.69 2.04 6.59
CA GLU A 444 22.57 0.60 6.43
C GLU A 444 21.46 0.03 7.33
N GLY A 445 20.54 -0.73 6.73
CA GLY A 445 19.37 -1.29 7.42
C GLY A 445 18.18 -0.34 7.63
N VAL A 446 18.30 0.97 7.39
CA VAL A 446 17.20 1.93 7.59
C VAL A 446 16.06 1.68 6.60
N ARG A 447 14.88 1.37 7.13
CA ARG A 447 13.65 1.21 6.34
C ARG A 447 12.89 2.53 6.25
N TRP A 448 12.15 2.72 5.15
CA TRP A 448 11.34 3.90 4.95
C TRP A 448 10.02 3.62 4.27
N GLY A 449 9.06 4.51 4.46
CA GLY A 449 7.73 4.33 3.88
C GLY A 449 6.82 5.54 4.04
N HIS A 450 5.55 5.25 3.87
CA HIS A 450 4.46 6.18 4.14
C HIS A 450 3.71 5.69 5.38
N VAL A 451 3.06 6.60 6.11
CA VAL A 451 2.41 6.27 7.40
C VAL A 451 1.38 5.13 7.26
N HIS A 452 0.56 5.14 6.20
CA HIS A 452 -0.42 4.07 5.96
C HIS A 452 0.20 2.68 5.78
N GLY A 453 1.49 2.60 5.47
CA GLY A 453 2.21 1.33 5.28
C GLY A 453 2.85 0.78 6.55
N VAL A 454 2.70 1.45 7.70
CA VAL A 454 3.29 1.01 8.99
C VAL A 454 2.26 0.90 10.12
N LYS A 455 0.96 1.01 9.82
CA LYS A 455 -0.11 0.78 10.80
C LYS A 455 -0.01 -0.66 11.33
N GLY A 456 -0.10 -0.82 12.65
CA GLY A 456 0.09 -2.11 13.34
C GLY A 456 1.55 -2.53 13.57
N GLU A 457 2.56 -1.87 12.96
CA GLU A 457 3.98 -2.09 13.28
C GLU A 457 4.43 -1.19 14.45
N GLU A 458 5.59 -1.46 15.03
CA GLU A 458 6.26 -0.59 16.02
C GLU A 458 7.78 -0.64 15.85
N PHE A 459 8.47 0.44 16.23
CA PHE A 459 9.92 0.59 16.06
C PHE A 459 10.55 1.29 17.26
N ASP A 460 11.78 0.94 17.58
CA ASP A 460 12.52 1.59 18.68
C ASP A 460 12.75 3.08 18.38
N ALA A 461 13.05 3.43 17.13
CA ALA A 461 13.10 4.82 16.67
C ALA A 461 12.21 5.08 15.45
N VAL A 462 11.55 6.24 15.46
CA VAL A 462 10.82 6.77 14.30
C VAL A 462 11.34 8.15 13.94
N VAL A 463 11.67 8.34 12.66
CA VAL A 463 11.91 9.66 12.08
C VAL A 463 10.68 10.05 11.26
N LEU A 464 9.91 11.01 11.75
CA LEU A 464 8.65 11.45 11.16
C LEU A 464 8.83 12.80 10.47
N HIS A 465 8.64 12.83 9.15
CA HIS A 465 8.74 14.05 8.35
C HIS A 465 7.42 14.82 8.31
N ILE A 466 7.46 16.09 8.74
CA ILE A 466 6.37 17.05 8.55
C ILE A 466 6.55 17.71 7.17
N PRO A 467 5.54 17.68 6.28
CA PRO A 467 5.65 18.27 4.95
C PRO A 467 5.82 19.80 5.01
N SER A 468 6.33 20.39 3.93
CA SER A 468 6.23 21.85 3.76
C SER A 468 4.79 22.25 3.50
N ARG A 469 4.45 23.51 3.80
CA ARG A 469 3.12 24.06 3.51
C ARG A 469 2.74 23.83 2.04
N PRO A 470 1.66 23.10 1.75
CA PRO A 470 1.06 23.10 0.43
C PRO A 470 0.53 24.51 0.14
N GLY A 471 0.40 24.91 -1.13
CA GLY A 471 0.02 26.27 -1.51
C GLY A 471 -1.25 26.80 -0.82
N ALA A 472 -2.43 26.55 -1.38
CA ALA A 472 -3.70 27.07 -0.86
C ALA A 472 -4.46 26.11 0.07
N ALA A 473 -3.83 25.02 0.53
CA ALA A 473 -4.50 23.99 1.34
C ALA A 473 -4.10 24.12 2.83
N SER A 474 -4.97 23.63 3.73
CA SER A 474 -4.65 23.54 5.16
C SER A 474 -3.43 22.65 5.39
N HIS A 475 -2.68 22.98 6.44
CA HIS A 475 -1.47 22.27 6.81
C HIS A 475 -1.66 21.53 8.14
N VAL A 476 -1.06 20.35 8.27
CA VAL A 476 -1.18 19.51 9.46
C VAL A 476 -0.83 20.20 10.78
N LEU A 477 0.09 21.17 10.77
CA LEU A 477 0.40 21.96 11.97
C LEU A 477 -0.69 22.98 12.31
N ASP A 478 -1.40 23.51 11.32
CA ASP A 478 -2.56 24.37 11.56
C ASP A 478 -3.67 23.54 12.18
N ASP A 479 -3.92 22.34 11.64
CA ASP A 479 -4.94 21.41 12.17
C ASP A 479 -4.59 20.97 13.61
N TRP A 480 -3.31 20.71 13.92
CA TRP A 480 -2.87 20.38 15.26
C TRP A 480 -3.05 21.56 16.23
N GLU A 481 -2.64 22.76 15.82
CA GLU A 481 -2.70 23.96 16.65
C GLU A 481 -4.15 24.37 17.00
N HIS A 482 -5.07 24.26 16.04
CA HIS A 482 -6.48 24.62 16.22
C HIS A 482 -7.33 23.44 16.72
N GLN A 483 -6.70 22.30 17.03
CA GLN A 483 -7.36 21.07 17.47
C GLN A 483 -8.42 20.54 16.50
N GLU A 484 -8.23 20.76 15.20
CA GLU A 484 -9.14 20.28 14.16
C GLU A 484 -9.14 18.75 14.07
N SER A 485 -10.29 18.17 13.74
CA SER A 485 -10.40 16.74 13.44
C SER A 485 -10.16 16.49 11.95
N SER A 486 -8.90 16.25 11.58
CA SER A 486 -8.50 16.00 10.20
C SER A 486 -7.74 14.68 10.02
N GLU A 487 -7.84 14.09 8.82
CA GLU A 487 -7.04 12.92 8.44
C GLU A 487 -5.53 13.22 8.57
N GLN A 488 -5.09 14.43 8.21
CA GLN A 488 -3.68 14.81 8.29
C GLN A 488 -3.15 14.73 9.73
N ARG A 489 -3.95 15.20 10.71
CA ARG A 489 -3.60 15.13 12.13
C ARG A 489 -3.59 13.69 12.64
N ARG A 490 -4.57 12.86 12.25
CA ARG A 490 -4.57 11.41 12.55
C ARG A 490 -3.37 10.68 11.92
N VAL A 491 -2.96 11.06 10.71
CA VAL A 491 -1.74 10.52 10.08
C VAL A 491 -0.50 10.87 10.91
N MET A 492 -0.40 12.06 11.48
CA MET A 492 0.68 12.40 12.41
C MET A 492 0.61 11.59 13.70
N TYR A 493 -0.59 11.42 14.28
CA TYR A 493 -0.82 10.56 15.45
C TYR A 493 -0.36 9.13 15.20
N VAL A 494 -0.78 8.51 14.08
CA VAL A 494 -0.39 7.15 13.71
C VAL A 494 1.12 7.06 13.55
N GLY A 495 1.74 8.00 12.84
CA GLY A 495 3.18 8.01 12.63
C GLY A 495 3.98 8.12 13.93
N ALA A 496 3.60 9.06 14.81
CA ALA A 496 4.26 9.27 16.10
C ALA A 496 4.08 8.07 17.05
N SER A 497 2.88 7.48 17.10
CA SER A 497 2.56 6.33 17.98
C SER A 497 3.27 5.02 17.60
N ARG A 498 3.99 4.98 16.46
CA ARG A 498 4.84 3.84 16.08
C ARG A 498 6.17 3.81 16.84
N ALA A 499 6.56 4.92 17.47
CA ALA A 499 7.82 5.02 18.21
C ALA A 499 7.70 4.41 19.60
N ARG A 500 8.62 3.52 19.96
CA ARG A 500 8.75 2.96 21.31
C ARG A 500 9.63 3.85 22.18
N LYS A 501 10.88 4.09 21.76
CA LYS A 501 11.90 4.77 22.59
C LYS A 501 12.18 6.20 22.13
N LEU A 502 12.34 6.39 20.82
CA LEU A 502 12.79 7.66 20.24
C LEU A 502 11.85 8.12 19.10
N LEU A 503 11.40 9.36 19.19
CA LEU A 503 10.73 10.05 18.10
C LEU A 503 11.54 11.29 17.69
N VAL A 504 11.85 11.37 16.39
CA VAL A 504 12.49 12.53 15.77
C VAL A 504 11.53 13.15 14.76
N LEU A 505 11.09 14.38 15.00
CA LEU A 505 10.32 15.17 14.05
C LEU A 505 11.28 15.91 13.12
N VAL A 506 11.16 15.70 11.81
CA VAL A 506 11.88 16.48 10.80
C VAL A 506 10.97 17.56 10.26
N VAL A 507 11.34 18.83 10.46
CA VAL A 507 10.50 19.99 10.20
C VAL A 507 11.19 20.95 9.22
N PRO A 508 10.50 21.41 8.16
CA PRO A 508 11.02 22.44 7.27
C PRO A 508 11.37 23.74 8.00
N PRO A 509 12.44 24.47 7.61
CA PRO A 509 12.88 25.69 8.30
C PRO A 509 11.79 26.75 8.51
N GLY A 510 10.91 26.94 7.53
CA GLY A 510 9.80 27.91 7.62
C GLY A 510 8.69 27.55 8.61
N LEU A 511 8.71 26.33 9.17
CA LEU A 511 7.72 25.83 10.13
C LEU A 511 8.26 25.71 11.55
N ARG A 512 9.54 26.05 11.77
CA ARG A 512 10.21 25.97 13.07
C ARG A 512 9.42 26.67 14.18
N THR A 513 9.11 27.95 14.01
CA THR A 513 8.45 28.75 15.05
C THR A 513 7.08 28.19 15.43
N GLN A 514 6.35 27.64 14.45
CA GLN A 514 5.03 27.06 14.69
C GLN A 514 5.13 25.75 15.49
N ILE A 515 6.04 24.84 15.12
CA ILE A 515 6.17 23.58 15.87
C ILE A 515 6.65 23.82 17.31
N GLU A 516 7.58 24.75 17.53
CA GLU A 516 8.04 25.11 18.88
C GLU A 516 6.88 25.65 19.72
N ARG A 517 6.02 26.51 19.15
CA ARG A 517 4.83 27.03 19.81
C ARG A 517 3.83 25.92 20.16
N ILE A 518 3.54 25.01 19.22
CA ILE A 518 2.61 23.89 19.43
C ILE A 518 3.10 22.99 20.57
N LEU A 519 4.37 22.59 20.55
CA LEU A 519 4.95 21.70 21.56
C LEU A 519 4.98 22.37 22.94
N THR A 520 5.34 23.66 22.99
CA THR A 520 5.35 24.44 24.24
C THR A 520 3.94 24.57 24.83
N ASN A 521 2.95 24.95 24.01
CA ASN A 521 1.56 25.10 24.46
C ASN A 521 0.94 23.77 24.91
N SER A 522 1.44 22.65 24.36
CA SER A 522 0.99 21.30 24.70
C SER A 522 1.79 20.66 25.84
N ASN A 523 2.73 21.38 26.46
CA ASN A 523 3.66 20.86 27.47
C ASN A 523 4.40 19.58 27.02
N VAL A 524 4.79 19.51 25.74
CA VAL A 524 5.57 18.40 25.20
C VAL A 524 7.06 18.75 25.31
N PRO A 525 7.86 18.02 26.11
CA PRO A 525 9.29 18.28 26.24
C PRO A 525 10.01 17.98 24.92
N TYR A 526 10.84 18.90 24.44
CA TYR A 526 11.52 18.75 23.15
C TYR A 526 12.95 19.30 23.15
N ALA A 527 13.78 18.78 22.23
CA ALA A 527 15.15 19.25 21.97
C ALA A 527 15.31 19.60 20.48
N LEU A 528 15.82 20.80 20.20
CA LEU A 528 15.94 21.32 18.84
C LEU A 528 17.35 21.10 18.26
N THR A 529 17.43 20.61 17.03
CA THR A 529 18.67 20.51 16.24
C THR A 529 18.45 21.17 14.88
N VAL A 530 19.35 22.07 14.45
CA VAL A 530 19.31 22.66 13.11
C VAL A 530 20.28 21.90 12.20
N ALA A 531 19.77 21.32 11.12
CA ALA A 531 20.59 20.57 10.17
C ALA A 531 21.29 21.55 9.21
N ASN A 532 22.60 21.71 9.40
CA ASN A 532 23.46 22.60 8.61
C ASN A 532 23.82 22.06 7.23
#